data_AF-M5IEM9-F1
#
_entry.id   AF-M5IEM9-F1
#
_cell.length_a   1.000
_cell.length_b   1.000
_cell.length_c   1.000
_cell.angle_alpha   90.00
_cell.angle_beta   90.00
_cell.angle_gamma   90.00
#
_symmetry.space_group_name_H-M   'P 1'
#
loop_
_entity.id
_entity.type
_entity.pdbx_description
1 polymer ?
#
loop_
_entity_poly.entity_id
_entity_poly.type
_entity_poly.pdbx_seq_one_letter_code
_entity_poly.pdbx_strand_id
1 'polypeptide(L)'
;MLFNSYEFIFLFLPVTFFVYFFLNKKRLSEAAKGFLVASSLFFYSWWNIAYLPLIVGSMIFNYSFGLELCKNNPKISKKFS
;
A
#
# COMPACT_ATOMS: atom_id res chain seq x y z
N MET A 1 -7.51 5.48 -12.81
CA MET A 1 -6.98 6.39 -13.83
C MET A 1 -6.99 5.58 -15.09
N LEU A 2 -7.60 6.06 -16.16
CA LEU A 2 -7.35 5.40 -17.45
C LEU A 2 -5.90 5.68 -17.83
N PHE A 3 -5.20 4.71 -18.39
CA PHE A 3 -3.83 4.90 -18.89
C PHE A 3 -3.72 6.05 -19.92
N ASN A 4 -4.83 6.43 -20.55
CA ASN A 4 -4.94 7.58 -21.47
C ASN A 4 -5.21 8.94 -20.79
N SER A 5 -5.38 8.99 -19.46
CA SER A 5 -5.61 10.27 -18.77
C SER A 5 -4.31 11.07 -18.71
N TYR A 6 -4.37 12.35 -19.09
CA TYR A 6 -3.23 13.28 -19.05
C TYR A 6 -2.58 13.36 -17.67
N GLU A 7 -3.39 13.29 -16.61
CA GLU A 7 -2.91 13.28 -15.23
C GLU A 7 -1.95 12.08 -14.94
N PHE A 8 -2.09 10.94 -15.63
CA PHE A 8 -1.21 9.78 -15.40
C PHE A 8 0.17 10.04 -16.02
N ILE A 9 0.18 10.54 -17.26
CA ILE A 9 1.40 10.76 -18.03
C ILE A 9 2.18 11.96 -17.47
N PHE A 10 1.49 13.06 -17.14
CA PHE A 10 2.14 14.31 -16.73
C PHE A 10 2.31 14.47 -15.21
N LEU A 11 1.56 13.73 -14.40
CA LEU A 11 1.60 13.89 -12.95
C LEU A 11 2.09 12.62 -12.26
N PHE A 12 1.42 11.49 -12.49
CA PHE A 12 1.78 10.22 -11.84
C PHE A 12 3.19 9.76 -12.23
N LEU A 13 3.46 9.60 -13.53
CA LEU A 13 4.74 9.07 -14.05
C LEU A 13 5.97 9.87 -13.58
N PRO A 14 6.04 11.20 -13.75
CA PRO A 14 7.19 11.98 -13.29
C PRO A 14 7.29 11.98 -11.76
N VAL A 15 6.17 12.10 -11.02
CA VAL A 15 6.21 12.08 -9.54
C VAL A 15 6.74 10.75 -9.02
N THR A 16 6.21 9.62 -9.52
CA THR A 16 6.67 8.29 -9.11
C THR A 16 8.15 8.10 -9.43
N PHE A 17 8.58 8.56 -10.60
CA PHE A 17 9.98 8.49 -11.01
C PHE A 17 10.91 9.32 -10.11
N PHE A 18 10.55 10.58 -9.84
CA PHE A 18 11.34 11.46 -8.98
C PHE A 18 11.43 10.93 -7.54
N VAL A 19 10.31 10.48 -6.97
CA VAL A 19 10.29 9.95 -5.60
C VAL A 19 11.08 8.64 -5.52
N TYR A 20 10.94 7.74 -6.50
CA TYR A 20 11.74 6.51 -6.57
C TYR A 20 13.24 6.83 -6.62
N PHE A 21 13.67 7.72 -7.52
CA PHE A 21 15.08 8.12 -7.63
C PHE A 21 15.59 8.81 -6.36
N PHE A 22 14.75 9.62 -5.72
CA PHE A 22 15.10 10.29 -4.47
C PHE A 22 15.30 9.29 -3.30
N LEU A 23 14.41 8.31 -3.16
CA LEU A 23 14.54 7.24 -2.16
C LEU A 23 15.76 6.35 -2.44
N ASN A 24 16.01 6.05 -3.72
CA ASN A 24 17.16 5.25 -4.13
C ASN A 24 18.49 5.99 -3.87
N LYS A 25 18.53 7.31 -4.10
CA LYS A 25 19.68 8.18 -3.74
C LYS A 25 20.01 8.15 -2.24
N LYS A 26 19.01 7.93 -1.38
CA LYS A 26 19.19 7.80 0.06
C LYS A 26 19.65 6.39 0.51
N ARG A 27 19.97 5.48 -0.43
CA ARG A 27 20.27 4.05 -0.20
C ARG A 27 19.14 3.28 0.49
N LEU A 28 17.92 3.82 0.47
CA LEU A 28 16.72 3.21 1.06
C LEU A 28 16.03 2.32 0.01
N SER A 29 16.76 1.31 -0.48
CA SER A 29 16.28 0.44 -1.57
C SER A 29 15.00 -0.33 -1.20
N GLU A 30 14.87 -0.73 0.07
CA GLU A 30 13.67 -1.37 0.63
C GLU A 30 12.45 -0.42 0.55
N ALA A 31 12.62 0.82 0.98
CA ALA A 31 11.55 1.82 0.92
C ALA A 31 11.21 2.19 -0.53
N ALA A 32 12.19 2.23 -1.43
CA ALA A 32 11.96 2.49 -2.85
C ALA A 32 11.09 1.40 -3.50
N LYS A 33 11.33 0.12 -3.15
CA LYS A 33 10.47 -1.00 -3.56
C LYS A 33 9.06 -0.88 -2.98
N GLY A 34 8.94 -0.58 -1.69
CA GLY A 34 7.64 -0.36 -1.04
C GLY A 34 6.86 0.79 -1.66
N PHE A 35 7.54 1.88 -2.01
CA PHE A 35 6.95 3.02 -2.72
C PHE A 35 6.48 2.67 -4.13
N LEU A 36 7.23 1.84 -4.85
CA LEU A 36 6.85 1.38 -6.19
C LEU A 36 5.57 0.53 -6.13
N VAL A 37 5.48 -0.38 -5.15
CA VAL A 37 4.29 -1.18 -4.89
C VAL A 37 3.11 -0.29 -4.49
N ALA A 38 3.31 0.66 -3.59
CA ALA A 38 2.28 1.62 -3.17
C ALA A 38 1.79 2.48 -4.34
N SER A 39 2.68 2.97 -5.19
CA SER A 39 2.32 3.72 -6.41
C SER A 39 1.49 2.85 -7.38
N SER A 40 1.86 1.59 -7.55
CA SER A 40 1.08 0.65 -8.37
C SER A 40 -0.34 0.46 -7.82
N LEU A 41 -0.49 0.30 -6.50
CA LEU A 41 -1.79 0.23 -5.82
C LEU A 41 -2.61 1.52 -5.97
N PHE A 42 -1.95 2.67 -5.84
CA PHE A 42 -2.55 4.00 -6.01
C PHE A 42 -3.10 4.18 -7.42
N PHE A 43 -2.31 3.82 -8.43
CA PHE A 43 -2.74 3.87 -9.83
C PHE A 43 -3.97 2.99 -10.08
N TYR A 44 -3.96 1.78 -9.50
CA TYR A 44 -5.06 0.83 -9.63
C TYR A 44 -6.37 1.34 -9.03
N SER A 45 -6.28 2.15 -7.96
CA SER A 45 -7.45 2.57 -7.19
C SER A 45 -7.96 3.95 -7.54
N TRP A 46 -7.33 4.60 -8.51
CA TRP A 46 -7.76 5.90 -9.01
C TRP A 46 -9.16 5.87 -9.65
N TRP A 47 -9.72 4.70 -9.98
CA TRP A 47 -11.11 4.63 -10.46
C TRP A 47 -12.16 4.90 -9.36
N ASN A 48 -11.76 4.77 -8.09
CA ASN A 48 -12.50 5.28 -6.94
C ASN A 48 -11.52 5.48 -5.77
N ILE A 49 -10.94 6.69 -5.69
CA ILE A 49 -9.93 7.06 -4.68
C ILE A 49 -10.44 6.88 -3.24
N ALA A 50 -11.76 6.85 -3.05
CA ALA A 50 -12.43 6.71 -1.76
C ALA A 50 -12.41 5.27 -1.20
N TYR A 51 -12.31 4.23 -2.03
CA TYR A 51 -12.36 2.84 -1.53
C TYR A 51 -11.00 2.31 -1.09
N LEU A 52 -9.88 2.86 -1.58
CA LEU A 52 -8.54 2.38 -1.23
C LEU A 52 -8.17 2.63 0.25
N PRO A 53 -8.27 3.86 0.77
CA PRO A 53 -8.03 4.10 2.19
C PRO A 53 -9.08 3.40 3.06
N LEU A 54 -10.29 3.20 2.54
CA LEU A 54 -11.35 2.47 3.22
C LEU A 54 -11.01 0.98 3.39
N ILE A 55 -10.51 0.33 2.33
CA ILE A 55 -10.14 -1.10 2.34
C ILE A 55 -8.84 -1.31 3.11
N VAL A 56 -7.83 -0.46 2.91
CA VAL A 56 -6.57 -0.55 3.67
C VAL A 56 -6.80 -0.23 5.14
N GLY A 57 -7.60 0.80 5.44
CA GLY A 57 -8.04 1.11 6.79
C GLY A 57 -8.82 -0.04 7.41
N SER A 58 -9.74 -0.66 6.66
CA SER A 58 -10.47 -1.85 7.10
C SER A 58 -9.53 -3.03 7.37
N MET A 59 -8.57 -3.32 6.49
CA MET A 59 -7.60 -4.40 6.69
C MET A 59 -6.73 -4.18 7.93
N ILE A 60 -6.21 -2.97 8.11
CA ILE A 60 -5.40 -2.63 9.29
C ILE A 60 -6.24 -2.76 10.56
N PHE A 61 -7.46 -2.21 10.56
CA PHE A 61 -8.35 -2.27 11.70
C PHE A 61 -8.74 -3.72 12.04
N ASN A 62 -9.08 -4.52 11.03
CA ASN A 62 -9.42 -5.93 11.20
C ASN A 62 -8.21 -6.75 11.68
N TYR A 63 -7.03 -6.46 11.16
CA TYR A 63 -5.79 -7.11 11.58
C TYR A 63 -5.39 -6.76 13.01
N SER A 64 -5.53 -5.49 13.42
CA SER A 64 -5.31 -5.05 14.81
C SER A 64 -6.28 -5.76 15.77
N PHE A 65 -7.57 -5.81 15.42
CA PHE A 65 -8.57 -6.54 16.21
C PHE A 65 -8.27 -8.04 16.25
N GLY A 66 -7.86 -8.63 15.13
CA GLY A 66 -7.44 -10.03 15.04
C GLY A 66 -6.23 -10.33 15.95
N LEU A 67 -5.25 -9.42 16.00
CA LEU A 67 -4.08 -9.54 16.87
C LEU A 67 -4.48 -9.48 18.36
N GLU A 68 -5.39 -8.58 18.72
CA GLU A 68 -5.91 -8.43 20.09
C GLU A 68 -6.75 -9.64 20.53
N LEU A 69 -7.56 -10.19 19.64
CA LEU A 69 -8.32 -11.42 19.86
C LEU A 69 -7.41 -12.64 20.03
N CYS A 70 -6.33 -12.72 19.24
CA CYS A 70 -5.34 -13.79 19.35
C CYS A 70 -4.53 -13.69 20.64
N LYS A 71 -4.25 -12.46 21.11
CA LYS A 71 -3.56 -12.20 22.38
C LYS A 71 -4.39 -12.60 23.61
N ASN A 72 -5.72 -12.51 23.54
CA ASN A 72 -6.63 -12.84 24.65
C ASN A 72 -7.18 -14.28 24.62
N ASN A 73 -6.92 -15.08 23.58
CA ASN A 73 -7.36 -16.48 23.49
C ASN A 73 -6.19 -17.43 23.18
N PRO A 74 -5.50 -17.99 24.21
CA PRO A 74 -4.37 -18.91 24.02
C PRO A 74 -4.72 -20.26 23.37
N LYS A 75 -6.00 -20.51 23.00
CA LYS A 75 -6.45 -21.81 22.46
C LYS A 75 -6.33 -21.97 20.94
N ILE A 76 -6.12 -20.91 20.17
CA ILE A 76 -6.10 -20.98 18.69
C ILE A 76 -4.68 -21.27 18.14
N SER A 77 -3.64 -21.05 18.94
CA SER A 77 -2.22 -21.22 18.54
C SER A 77 -1.79 -22.67 18.28
N LYS A 78 -2.59 -23.70 18.61
CA LYS A 78 -2.16 -25.11 18.51
C LYS A 78 -2.55 -25.83 17.21
N LYS A 79 -3.26 -25.18 16.28
CA LYS A 79 -3.79 -25.89 15.08
C LYS A 79 -3.02 -25.63 13.78
N PHE A 80 -1.93 -24.87 13.81
CA PHE A 80 -1.09 -24.59 12.64
C PHE A 80 0.39 -24.91 12.89
N SER A 81 0.67 -25.91 13.75
CA SER A 81 1.99 -26.55 13.82
C SER A 81 1.88 -28.01 13.40
#